data_AF-A0A966YNG9-F1
#
_entry.id   AF-A0A966YNG9-F1
#
_cell.length_a   1.000
_cell.length_b   1.000
_cell.length_c   1.000
_cell.angle_alpha   90.00
_cell.angle_beta   90.00
_cell.angle_gamma   90.00
#
_symmetry.space_group_name_H-M   'P 1'
#
loop_
_entity.id
_entity.type
_entity.pdbx_description
1 polymer ?
#
loop_
_entity_poly.entity_id
_entity_poly.type
_entity_poly.pdbx_seq_one_letter_code
_entity_poly.pdbx_strand_id
1 'polypeptide(L)'
;MLTSKKCYVYGFRNIENGMMNIGYKSPKTDRPDYISSISNPQFWEDYYKGKVEKSLLFEGNAFQDDLAQTIEWFGLDYGMSWDKSKFYNKSNNAHCVNESLLTVEHKQLVVDWIEGRSNGIVPADRFTEDKATVTMIHDAIKSGHYKVVLDPIKVVHGYERNQIRVEQIDVNHVRKIKSRFDQNPKDAWEWLLKDPVVVVVSRDKRKIVNTVLNGNNRLEAVSRTGLKEIPVVYINETEFGADEETRLSNYDLFGMLENKEDFIVRKTNTDADIKRNINNFLVREGIDLSDPLAVDSARELIYERFSLITEDKKKLNGIFRSILNDFETQQNALKYQDNLIAYDDQWLNNHKVKKYELKGTAAIHATASKAEHAVALGYIVHRMYNVKKKKGAIVLYFKNKNELAIEDQEKHIDKLRDMINYMQLDITVDVLPAFNN
;
A
#
# COMPACT_ATOMS: atom_id res chain seq x y z
N MET A 1 -7.12 21.80 -0.28
CA MET A 1 -5.90 22.60 -0.10
C MET A 1 -4.91 22.10 -1.12
N LEU A 2 -4.31 23.00 -1.90
CA LEU A 2 -3.32 22.67 -2.93
C LEU A 2 -2.17 21.87 -2.29
N THR A 3 -1.91 20.67 -2.78
CA THR A 3 -0.60 20.01 -2.61
C THR A 3 0.47 21.06 -2.90
N SER A 4 1.30 21.43 -1.93
CA SER A 4 2.37 22.40 -2.15
C SER A 4 3.33 21.83 -3.18
N LYS A 5 3.18 22.21 -4.45
CA LYS A 5 4.07 21.75 -5.53
C LYS A 5 5.50 22.10 -5.12
N LYS A 6 6.41 21.12 -5.19
CA LYS A 6 7.82 21.27 -4.82
C LYS A 6 8.68 21.42 -6.08
N CYS A 7 9.83 22.06 -5.92
CA CYS A 7 10.89 22.12 -6.92
C CYS A 7 12.11 21.34 -6.40
N TYR A 8 12.87 20.76 -7.32
CA TYR A 8 14.02 19.93 -6.97
C TYR A 8 15.18 20.17 -7.93
N VAL A 9 16.40 19.99 -7.43
CA VAL A 9 17.60 19.85 -8.27
C VAL A 9 18.25 18.52 -7.96
N TYR A 10 18.54 17.76 -9.01
CA TYR A 10 19.15 16.45 -8.94
C TYR A 10 20.49 16.44 -9.65
N GLY A 11 21.45 15.74 -9.05
CA GLY A 11 22.69 15.32 -9.69
C GLY A 11 22.52 13.87 -10.15
N PHE A 12 23.01 13.56 -11.34
CA PHE A 12 23.01 12.22 -11.91
C PHE A 12 24.44 11.80 -12.17
N ARG A 13 24.87 10.66 -11.65
CA ARG A 13 26.25 10.17 -11.81
C ARG A 13 26.24 8.72 -12.25
N ASN A 14 26.91 8.43 -13.36
CA ASN A 14 27.06 7.06 -13.85
C ASN A 14 28.10 6.31 -13.00
N ILE A 15 27.71 5.16 -12.46
CA ILE A 15 28.53 4.36 -11.55
C ILE A 15 29.71 3.67 -12.25
N GLU A 16 29.59 3.40 -13.55
CA GLU A 16 30.61 2.68 -14.33
C GLU A 16 31.66 3.64 -14.91
N ASN A 17 31.22 4.74 -15.51
CA ASN A 17 32.10 5.66 -16.27
C ASN A 17 32.25 7.05 -15.64
N GLY A 18 31.51 7.35 -14.56
CA GLY A 18 31.57 8.62 -13.84
C GLY A 18 30.97 9.81 -14.59
N MET A 19 30.28 9.60 -15.72
CA MET A 19 29.61 10.68 -16.44
C MET A 19 28.46 11.27 -15.63
N MET A 20 28.31 12.59 -15.69
CA MET A 20 27.42 13.37 -14.84
C MET A 20 26.41 14.17 -15.65
N ASN A 21 25.29 14.45 -15.01
CA ASN A 21 24.34 15.47 -15.43
C ASN A 21 23.74 16.15 -14.21
N ILE A 22 23.27 17.39 -14.36
CA ILE A 22 22.49 18.08 -13.34
C ILE A 22 21.17 18.48 -13.99
N GLY A 23 20.08 18.27 -13.28
CA GLY A 23 18.74 18.49 -13.78
C GLY A 23 17.83 19.08 -12.72
N TYR A 24 16.99 20.03 -13.12
CA TYR A 24 15.99 20.62 -12.26
C TYR A 24 14.57 20.14 -12.61
N LYS A 25 13.72 19.96 -11.60
CA LYS A 25 12.30 19.63 -11.74
C LYS A 25 11.43 20.83 -11.36
N SER A 26 10.65 21.30 -12.32
CA SER A 26 9.77 22.47 -12.15
C SER A 26 8.50 22.15 -11.36
N PRO A 27 8.07 23.06 -10.46
CA PRO A 27 6.78 22.98 -9.80
C PRO A 27 5.63 23.38 -10.74
N LYS A 28 5.92 23.98 -11.91
CA LYS A 28 4.91 24.48 -12.86
C LYS A 28 4.53 23.46 -13.92
N THR A 29 5.40 22.49 -14.19
CA THR A 29 5.13 21.43 -15.16
C THR A 29 4.55 20.20 -14.47
N ASP A 30 3.36 19.79 -14.89
CA ASP A 30 2.82 18.45 -14.62
C ASP A 30 3.45 17.40 -15.55
N ARG A 31 4.72 17.61 -15.94
CA ARG A 31 5.58 16.65 -16.63
C ARG A 31 6.51 16.03 -15.58
N PRO A 32 6.04 15.00 -14.87
CA PRO A 32 6.73 14.37 -13.74
C PRO A 32 8.03 13.67 -14.13
N ASP A 33 8.22 13.43 -15.43
CA ASP A 33 9.33 12.82 -16.16
C ASP A 33 10.49 13.78 -16.48
N TYR A 34 10.36 15.09 -16.20
CA TYR A 34 11.44 16.04 -16.45
C TYR A 34 12.52 15.93 -15.36
N ILE A 35 13.48 15.05 -15.65
CA ILE A 35 14.67 14.73 -14.86
C ILE A 35 15.82 15.71 -15.22
N SER A 36 15.81 16.24 -16.45
CA SER A 36 16.74 17.25 -17.00
C SER A 36 16.31 17.64 -18.43
N SER A 37 16.74 18.80 -18.94
CA SER A 37 16.63 19.22 -20.35
C SER A 37 17.50 18.40 -21.32
N ILE A 38 18.16 17.34 -20.83
CA ILE A 38 19.18 16.61 -21.57
C ILE A 38 18.61 15.87 -22.79
N SER A 39 19.10 16.24 -23.97
CA SER A 39 18.77 15.60 -25.25
C SER A 39 19.72 14.46 -25.63
N ASN A 40 20.69 14.12 -24.78
CA ASN A 40 21.69 13.09 -25.05
C ASN A 40 21.10 11.67 -24.90
N PRO A 41 20.99 10.87 -25.98
CA PRO A 41 20.39 9.53 -25.91
C PRO A 41 21.16 8.56 -25.00
N GLN A 42 22.49 8.73 -24.88
CA GLN A 42 23.33 7.86 -24.05
C GLN A 42 22.98 7.99 -22.56
N PHE A 43 22.65 9.21 -22.10
CA PHE A 43 22.22 9.43 -20.72
C PHE A 43 20.97 8.61 -20.41
N TRP A 44 19.98 8.65 -21.31
CA TRP A 44 18.73 7.94 -21.15
C TRP A 44 18.95 6.42 -21.19
N GLU A 45 19.79 5.94 -22.09
CA GLU A 45 20.16 4.52 -22.13
C GLU A 45 20.81 4.04 -20.82
N ASP A 46 21.76 4.80 -20.28
CA ASP A 46 22.43 4.46 -19.02
C ASP A 46 21.48 4.58 -17.82
N TYR A 47 20.60 5.59 -17.83
CA TYR A 47 19.55 5.78 -16.83
C TYR A 47 18.59 4.58 -16.79
N TYR A 48 18.04 4.18 -17.94
CA TYR A 48 17.12 3.03 -18.03
C TYR A 48 17.78 1.69 -17.71
N LYS A 49 19.10 1.59 -17.85
CA LYS A 49 19.89 0.42 -17.46
C LYS A 49 20.29 0.40 -15.98
N GLY A 50 19.86 1.39 -15.19
CA GLY A 50 20.19 1.49 -13.76
C GLY A 50 21.66 1.81 -13.50
N LYS A 51 22.37 2.37 -14.47
CA LYS A 51 23.80 2.72 -14.35
C LYS A 51 24.02 4.11 -13.78
N VAL A 52 22.95 4.87 -13.55
CA VAL A 52 22.99 6.27 -13.13
C VAL A 52 22.39 6.40 -11.75
N GLU A 53 23.21 6.76 -10.78
CA GLU A 53 22.78 7.15 -9.45
C GLU A 53 22.24 8.58 -9.47
N LYS A 54 21.16 8.80 -8.73
CA LYS A 54 20.52 10.11 -8.57
C LYS A 54 20.79 10.61 -7.14
N SER A 55 21.35 11.80 -7.03
CA SER A 55 21.56 12.51 -5.78
C SER A 55 20.65 13.74 -5.73
N LEU A 56 20.07 14.02 -4.57
CA LEU A 56 19.32 15.25 -4.35
C LEU A 56 20.31 16.38 -4.02
N LEU A 57 20.26 17.48 -4.76
CA LEU A 57 21.11 18.66 -4.53
C LEU A 57 20.31 19.82 -3.93
N PHE A 58 19.00 19.86 -4.16
CA PHE A 58 18.13 20.88 -3.58
C PHE A 58 16.67 20.42 -3.54
N GLU A 59 15.98 20.70 -2.45
CA GLU A 59 14.53 20.55 -2.30
C GLU A 59 13.93 21.87 -1.82
N GLY A 60 12.92 22.37 -2.52
CA GLY A 60 12.24 23.60 -2.19
C GLY A 60 10.76 23.59 -2.53
N ASN A 61 10.04 24.59 -2.05
CA ASN A 61 8.63 24.81 -2.38
C ASN A 61 8.47 25.53 -3.74
N ALA A 62 7.25 25.61 -4.27
CA ALA A 62 6.96 26.27 -5.55
C ALA A 62 7.45 27.73 -5.65
N PHE A 63 7.56 28.47 -4.54
CA PHE A 63 8.08 29.84 -4.55
C PHE A 63 9.61 29.91 -4.65
N GLN A 64 10.32 28.80 -4.51
CA GLN A 64 11.78 28.68 -4.65
C GLN A 64 12.19 28.21 -6.05
N ASP A 65 11.26 28.29 -7.01
CA ASP A 65 11.44 27.82 -8.38
C ASP A 65 12.64 28.46 -9.09
N ASP A 66 12.79 29.77 -8.94
CA ASP A 66 13.87 30.55 -9.57
C ASP A 66 15.24 30.21 -8.97
N LEU A 67 15.27 29.88 -7.66
CA LEU A 67 16.46 29.40 -6.99
C LEU A 67 16.88 28.04 -7.55
N ALA A 68 15.94 27.09 -7.68
CA ALA A 68 16.24 25.76 -8.18
C ALA A 68 16.76 25.77 -9.63
N GLN A 69 16.17 26.59 -10.51
CA GLN A 69 16.67 26.81 -11.88
C GLN A 69 18.10 27.38 -11.87
N THR A 70 18.35 28.36 -11.01
CA THR A 70 19.68 28.99 -10.91
C THR A 70 20.73 28.02 -10.37
N ILE A 71 20.36 27.10 -9.46
CA ILE A 71 21.25 26.02 -8.97
C ILE A 71 21.61 25.05 -10.10
N GLU A 72 20.65 24.61 -10.93
CA GLU A 72 20.92 23.76 -12.11
C GLU A 72 21.89 24.46 -13.06
N TRP A 73 21.63 25.72 -13.40
CA TRP A 73 22.51 26.52 -14.25
C TRP A 73 23.92 26.60 -13.71
N PHE A 74 24.09 26.92 -12.42
CA PHE A 74 25.40 27.02 -11.79
C PHE A 74 26.13 25.68 -11.82
N GLY A 75 25.44 24.58 -11.53
CA GLY A 75 26.04 23.25 -11.54
C GLY A 75 26.54 22.85 -12.93
N LEU A 76 25.77 23.14 -13.99
CA LEU A 76 26.20 22.89 -15.36
C LEU A 76 27.33 23.84 -15.79
N ASP A 77 27.29 25.11 -15.39
CA ASP A 77 28.32 26.10 -15.72
C ASP A 77 29.67 25.71 -15.09
N TYR A 78 29.67 25.51 -13.77
CA TYR A 78 30.84 25.09 -13.03
C TYR A 78 31.35 23.73 -13.52
N GLY A 79 30.48 22.73 -13.62
CA GLY A 79 30.86 21.37 -14.00
C GLY A 79 31.50 21.27 -15.39
N MET A 80 30.98 22.02 -16.38
CA MET A 80 31.57 22.07 -17.72
C MET A 80 32.87 22.86 -17.77
N SER A 81 33.05 23.86 -16.90
CA SER A 81 34.33 24.56 -16.76
C SER A 81 35.40 23.69 -16.09
N TRP A 82 34.99 22.82 -15.17
CA TRP A 82 35.84 21.91 -14.41
C TRP A 82 36.34 20.72 -15.24
N ASP A 83 35.43 19.93 -15.81
CA ASP A 83 35.76 18.86 -16.75
C ASP A 83 34.57 18.52 -17.64
N LYS A 84 34.54 19.14 -18.82
CA LYS A 84 33.51 18.91 -19.83
C LYS A 84 33.42 17.44 -20.30
N SER A 85 34.51 16.67 -20.22
CA SER A 85 34.50 15.26 -20.64
C SER A 85 33.67 14.37 -19.71
N LYS A 86 33.46 14.82 -18.46
CA LYS A 86 32.68 14.13 -17.44
C LYS A 86 31.19 14.42 -17.51
N PHE A 87 30.71 15.25 -18.43
CA PHE A 87 29.28 15.58 -18.53
C PHE A 87 28.62 14.97 -19.78
N TYR A 88 27.39 14.50 -19.62
CA TYR A 88 26.56 14.09 -20.75
C TYR A 88 26.16 15.29 -21.63
N ASN A 89 25.97 16.46 -21.03
CA ASN A 89 25.71 17.70 -21.76
C ASN A 89 26.98 18.22 -22.46
N LYS A 90 26.83 18.67 -23.71
CA LYS A 90 27.93 19.27 -24.50
C LYS A 90 28.00 20.79 -24.40
N SER A 91 27.00 21.43 -23.78
CA SER A 91 26.92 22.87 -23.53
C SER A 91 25.93 23.13 -22.40
N ASN A 92 26.13 24.22 -21.65
CA ASN A 92 25.18 24.62 -20.61
C ASN A 92 23.89 25.12 -21.28
N ASN A 93 22.80 24.40 -21.06
CA ASN A 93 21.49 24.65 -21.63
C ASN A 93 20.46 25.04 -20.55
N ALA A 94 20.90 25.19 -19.30
CA ALA A 94 20.05 25.64 -18.20
C ALA A 94 19.92 27.16 -18.16
N HIS A 95 18.87 27.64 -17.51
CA HIS A 95 18.54 29.06 -17.44
C HIS A 95 18.95 29.65 -16.08
N CYS A 96 19.81 30.66 -16.10
CA CYS A 96 20.07 31.48 -14.92
C CYS A 96 18.98 32.55 -14.78
N VAL A 97 18.15 32.44 -13.73
CA VAL A 97 17.17 33.49 -13.43
C VAL A 97 17.85 34.67 -12.73
N ASN A 98 18.53 34.41 -11.61
CA ASN A 98 19.33 35.41 -10.90
C ASN A 98 20.39 34.75 -10.00
N GLU A 99 21.67 34.93 -10.36
CA GLU A 99 22.79 34.35 -9.61
C GLU A 99 22.84 34.79 -8.14
N SER A 100 22.33 36.00 -7.81
CA SER A 100 22.34 36.50 -6.44
C SER A 100 21.45 35.69 -5.48
N LEU A 101 20.62 34.77 -6.00
CA LEU A 101 19.83 33.84 -5.20
C LEU A 101 20.69 32.72 -4.59
N LEU A 102 21.87 32.45 -5.16
CA LEU A 102 22.76 31.39 -4.70
C LEU A 102 23.54 31.84 -3.47
N THR A 103 23.37 31.11 -2.36
CA THR A 103 24.20 31.28 -1.17
C THR A 103 25.53 30.51 -1.34
N VAL A 104 26.48 30.77 -0.45
CA VAL A 104 27.76 30.04 -0.44
C VAL A 104 27.52 28.55 -0.23
N GLU A 105 26.55 28.18 0.61
CA GLU A 105 26.19 26.79 0.91
C GLU A 105 25.63 26.08 -0.33
N HIS A 106 24.75 26.72 -1.11
CA HIS A 106 24.23 26.15 -2.35
C HIS A 106 25.36 25.88 -3.35
N LYS A 107 26.26 26.85 -3.53
CA LYS A 107 27.40 26.71 -4.45
C LYS A 107 28.33 25.60 -3.98
N GLN A 108 28.68 25.57 -2.69
CA GLN A 108 29.61 24.59 -2.13
C GLN A 108 29.06 23.17 -2.23
N LEU A 109 27.77 22.96 -1.92
CA LEU A 109 27.13 21.65 -2.03
C LEU A 109 27.22 21.07 -3.46
N VAL A 110 26.93 21.90 -4.46
CA VAL A 110 26.99 21.49 -5.88
C VAL A 110 28.43 21.20 -6.30
N VAL A 111 29.39 22.04 -5.90
CA VAL A 111 30.83 21.83 -6.17
C VAL A 111 31.32 20.54 -5.52
N ASP A 112 31.01 20.33 -4.24
CA ASP A 112 31.39 19.13 -3.51
C ASP A 112 30.78 17.88 -4.15
N TRP A 113 29.53 17.95 -4.61
CA TRP A 113 28.93 16.83 -5.34
C TRP A 113 29.64 16.55 -6.66
N ILE A 114 29.92 17.57 -7.49
CA ILE A 114 30.61 17.41 -8.79
C ILE A 114 31.98 16.78 -8.62
N GLU A 115 32.75 17.29 -7.65
CA GLU A 115 34.10 16.81 -7.34
C GLU A 115 34.13 15.48 -6.57
N GLY A 116 32.97 14.91 -6.23
CA GLY A 116 32.86 13.63 -5.52
C GLY A 116 33.20 13.70 -4.03
N ARG A 117 33.16 14.91 -3.43
CA ARG A 117 33.32 15.17 -2.00
C ARG A 117 32.01 15.07 -1.21
N SER A 118 30.86 15.02 -1.89
CA SER A 118 29.52 14.90 -1.30
C SER A 118 28.61 14.00 -2.14
N ASN A 119 27.65 13.34 -1.49
CA ASN A 119 26.57 12.58 -2.12
C ASN A 119 25.26 13.38 -2.24
N GLY A 120 25.31 14.70 -2.01
CA GLY A 120 24.14 15.59 -2.00
C GLY A 120 23.55 15.76 -0.60
N ILE A 121 22.28 16.17 -0.54
CA ILE A 121 21.52 16.31 0.71
C ILE A 121 20.67 15.08 0.98
N VAL A 122 20.52 14.75 2.26
CA VAL A 122 19.54 13.76 2.72
C VAL A 122 18.16 14.44 2.66
N PRO A 123 17.18 13.88 1.92
CA PRO A 123 15.83 14.45 1.89
C PRO A 123 15.24 14.51 3.30
N ALA A 124 14.34 15.47 3.55
CA ALA A 124 13.64 15.55 4.84
C ALA A 124 12.70 14.36 5.10
N ASP A 125 12.39 13.58 4.05
CA ASP A 125 11.55 12.39 4.08
C ASP A 125 12.33 11.24 3.44
N ARG A 126 12.60 10.19 4.23
CA ARG A 126 13.50 9.08 3.84
C ARG A 126 13.01 8.36 2.58
N PHE A 127 11.71 8.45 2.27
CA PHE A 127 11.07 7.79 1.13
C PHE A 127 10.79 8.75 -0.04
N THR A 128 11.40 9.94 -0.05
CA THR A 128 11.24 10.90 -1.16
C THR A 128 11.60 10.30 -2.50
N GLU A 129 12.72 9.57 -2.58
CA GLU A 129 13.16 8.93 -3.82
C GLU A 129 12.20 7.83 -4.26
N ASP A 130 11.80 6.95 -3.36
CA ASP A 130 10.85 5.87 -3.64
C ASP A 130 9.50 6.39 -4.14
N LYS A 131 8.95 7.39 -3.46
CA LYS A 131 7.70 8.04 -3.88
C LYS A 131 7.84 8.68 -5.25
N ALA A 132 8.98 9.31 -5.54
CA ALA A 132 9.25 9.89 -6.84
C ALA A 132 9.34 8.81 -7.93
N THR A 133 10.03 7.70 -7.66
CA THR A 133 10.16 6.55 -8.57
C THR A 133 8.80 5.93 -8.87
N VAL A 134 8.01 5.62 -7.85
CA VAL A 134 6.66 5.04 -8.01
C VAL A 134 5.72 5.98 -8.78
N THR A 135 5.77 7.27 -8.48
CA THR A 135 4.97 8.29 -9.20
C THR A 135 5.40 8.40 -10.66
N MET A 136 6.71 8.41 -10.92
CA MET A 136 7.26 8.47 -12.28
C MET A 136 6.79 7.28 -13.12
N ILE A 137 6.80 6.06 -12.57
CA ILE A 137 6.31 4.87 -13.27
C ILE A 137 4.81 4.99 -13.56
N HIS A 138 4.01 5.40 -12.57
CA HIS A 138 2.57 5.64 -12.74
C HIS A 138 2.28 6.60 -13.89
N ASP A 139 2.96 7.75 -13.89
CA ASP A 139 2.74 8.80 -14.89
C ASP A 139 3.27 8.40 -16.28
N ALA A 140 4.37 7.65 -16.35
CA ALA A 140 4.90 7.10 -17.59
C ALA A 140 3.93 6.10 -18.25
N ILE A 141 3.22 5.29 -17.46
CA ILE A 141 2.15 4.43 -17.97
C ILE A 141 1.00 5.29 -18.52
N LYS A 142 0.56 6.31 -17.79
CA LYS A 142 -0.56 7.18 -18.17
C LYS A 142 -0.28 8.02 -19.40
N SER A 143 0.95 8.47 -19.58
CA SER A 143 1.39 9.24 -20.75
C SER A 143 1.66 8.38 -21.98
N GLY A 144 1.63 7.05 -21.85
CA GLY A 144 1.89 6.11 -22.95
C GLY A 144 3.37 5.94 -23.28
N HIS A 145 4.27 6.24 -22.34
CA HIS A 145 5.71 6.03 -22.49
C HIS A 145 6.04 4.53 -22.67
N TYR A 146 5.39 3.68 -21.88
CA TYR A 146 5.53 2.24 -22.03
C TYR A 146 4.70 1.70 -23.20
N LYS A 147 5.30 0.81 -23.98
CA LYS A 147 4.60 0.13 -25.07
C LYS A 147 3.53 -0.81 -24.51
N VAL A 148 2.29 -0.58 -24.91
CA VAL A 148 1.19 -1.51 -24.68
C VAL A 148 1.29 -2.67 -25.68
N VAL A 149 1.29 -3.90 -25.19
CA VAL A 149 1.25 -5.13 -25.99
C VAL A 149 -0.04 -5.88 -25.74
N LEU A 150 -0.55 -6.58 -26.75
CA LEU A 150 -1.71 -7.44 -26.63
C LEU A 150 -1.22 -8.87 -26.40
N ASP A 151 -1.45 -9.38 -25.19
CA ASP A 151 -0.98 -10.71 -24.82
C ASP A 151 -2.14 -11.67 -24.56
N PRO A 152 -1.97 -12.98 -24.82
CA PRO A 152 -3.00 -13.96 -24.58
C PRO A 152 -3.44 -13.97 -23.11
N ILE A 153 -4.73 -13.83 -22.85
CA ILE A 153 -5.28 -13.77 -21.49
C ILE A 153 -4.85 -14.98 -20.67
N LYS A 154 -4.82 -16.18 -21.29
CA LYS A 154 -4.39 -17.42 -20.62
C LYS A 154 -2.95 -17.34 -20.08
N VAL A 155 -2.07 -16.63 -20.76
CA VAL A 155 -0.67 -16.47 -20.34
C VAL A 155 -0.61 -15.48 -19.17
N VAL A 156 -1.20 -14.30 -19.34
CA VAL A 156 -1.19 -13.23 -18.32
C VAL A 156 -1.92 -13.66 -17.04
N HIS A 157 -3.00 -14.44 -17.17
CA HIS A 157 -3.77 -14.97 -16.03
C HIS A 157 -2.96 -15.92 -15.16
N GLY A 158 -1.96 -16.60 -15.74
CA GLY A 158 -1.06 -17.52 -15.05
C GLY A 158 0.15 -16.86 -14.38
N TYR A 159 0.31 -15.53 -14.49
CA TYR A 159 1.38 -14.80 -13.80
C TYR A 159 1.14 -14.72 -12.29
N GLU A 160 2.23 -14.49 -11.55
CA GLU A 160 2.14 -14.21 -10.12
C GLU A 160 1.41 -12.87 -9.91
N ARG A 161 0.87 -12.66 -8.71
CA ARG A 161 0.08 -11.46 -8.41
C ARG A 161 0.63 -10.79 -7.19
N ASN A 162 0.97 -9.51 -7.30
CA ASN A 162 1.23 -8.73 -6.11
C ASN A 162 -0.10 -8.44 -5.40
N GLN A 163 -0.18 -8.86 -4.13
CA GLN A 163 -1.43 -8.90 -3.40
C GLN A 163 -1.54 -7.70 -2.47
N ILE A 164 -1.99 -6.56 -3.01
CA ILE A 164 -2.13 -5.29 -2.29
C ILE A 164 -3.39 -5.25 -1.41
N ARG A 165 -4.51 -5.74 -1.96
CA ARG A 165 -5.83 -5.65 -1.31
C ARG A 165 -6.03 -6.82 -0.36
N VAL A 166 -6.83 -6.68 0.69
CA VAL A 166 -7.23 -7.82 1.52
C VAL A 166 -7.98 -8.85 0.68
N GLU A 167 -8.93 -8.40 -0.14
CA GLU A 167 -9.60 -9.22 -1.16
C GLU A 167 -8.88 -9.10 -2.51
N GLN A 168 -8.16 -10.14 -2.92
CA GLN A 168 -7.41 -10.15 -4.19
C GLN A 168 -8.31 -9.91 -5.41
N ILE A 169 -9.44 -10.61 -5.43
CA ILE A 169 -10.44 -10.58 -6.49
C ILE A 169 -11.80 -10.26 -5.87
N ASP A 170 -12.37 -9.12 -6.23
CA ASP A 170 -13.72 -8.74 -5.83
C ASP A 170 -14.71 -9.22 -6.89
N VAL A 171 -15.47 -10.26 -6.55
CA VAL A 171 -16.46 -10.88 -7.46
C VAL A 171 -17.50 -9.88 -7.95
N ASN A 172 -17.92 -8.92 -7.13
CA ASN A 172 -18.91 -7.92 -7.51
C ASN A 172 -18.31 -6.88 -8.46
N HIS A 173 -17.06 -6.47 -8.22
CA HIS A 173 -16.35 -5.56 -9.12
C HIS A 173 -16.05 -6.22 -10.47
N VAL A 174 -15.63 -7.49 -10.46
CA VAL A 174 -15.43 -8.31 -11.68
C VAL A 174 -16.73 -8.39 -12.49
N ARG A 175 -17.87 -8.65 -11.84
CA ARG A 175 -19.18 -8.65 -12.51
C ARG A 175 -19.49 -7.31 -13.16
N LYS A 176 -19.28 -6.19 -12.46
CA LYS A 176 -19.50 -4.83 -13.01
C LYS A 176 -18.65 -4.56 -14.25
N ILE A 177 -17.36 -4.93 -14.22
CA ILE A 177 -16.48 -4.78 -15.38
C ILE A 177 -16.96 -5.65 -16.54
N LYS A 178 -17.26 -6.94 -16.30
CA LYS A 178 -17.79 -7.83 -17.33
C LYS A 178 -19.07 -7.29 -17.95
N SER A 179 -20.01 -6.79 -17.15
CA SER A 179 -21.26 -6.22 -17.67
C SER A 179 -21.01 -5.02 -18.59
N ARG A 180 -19.96 -4.23 -18.38
CA ARG A 180 -19.58 -3.15 -19.32
C ARG A 180 -19.09 -3.71 -20.65
N PHE A 181 -18.29 -4.78 -20.62
CA PHE A 181 -17.87 -5.48 -21.83
C PHE A 181 -19.06 -6.10 -22.58
N ASP A 182 -20.04 -6.64 -21.86
CA ASP A 182 -21.24 -7.22 -22.48
C ASP A 182 -22.14 -6.14 -23.11
N GLN A 183 -22.25 -4.96 -22.47
CA GLN A 183 -23.14 -3.87 -22.91
C GLN A 183 -22.52 -2.99 -24.00
N ASN A 184 -21.26 -2.56 -23.84
CA ASN A 184 -20.56 -1.65 -24.74
C ASN A 184 -19.12 -2.14 -24.99
N PRO A 185 -18.92 -3.17 -25.84
CA PRO A 185 -17.62 -3.81 -26.04
C PRO A 185 -16.52 -2.86 -26.54
N LYS A 186 -16.85 -1.93 -27.46
CA LYS A 186 -15.89 -1.00 -28.05
C LYS A 186 -15.34 -0.02 -27.02
N ASP A 187 -16.23 0.66 -26.31
CA ASP A 187 -15.86 1.63 -25.27
C ASP A 187 -15.10 0.96 -24.13
N ALA A 188 -15.51 -0.26 -23.75
CA ALA A 188 -14.81 -1.04 -22.73
C ALA A 188 -13.39 -1.43 -23.17
N TRP A 189 -13.19 -1.74 -24.45
CA TRP A 189 -11.88 -2.04 -25.02
C TRP A 189 -10.98 -0.79 -25.12
N GLU A 190 -11.53 0.35 -25.57
CA GLU A 190 -10.79 1.63 -25.59
C GLU A 190 -10.38 2.08 -24.19
N TRP A 191 -11.24 1.86 -23.20
CA TRP A 191 -10.90 2.09 -21.80
C TRP A 191 -9.74 1.19 -21.35
N LEU A 192 -9.78 -0.10 -21.68
CA LEU A 192 -8.73 -1.05 -21.27
C LEU A 192 -7.38 -0.76 -21.94
N LEU A 193 -7.37 -0.24 -23.17
CA LEU A 193 -6.15 0.23 -23.83
C LEU A 193 -5.51 1.44 -23.12
N LYS A 194 -6.32 2.29 -22.50
CA LYS A 194 -5.87 3.45 -21.70
C LYS A 194 -5.54 3.09 -20.24
N ASP A 195 -5.93 1.91 -19.79
CA ASP A 195 -5.71 1.40 -18.43
C ASP A 195 -5.28 -0.09 -18.45
N PRO A 196 -4.11 -0.39 -19.04
CA PRO A 196 -3.66 -1.77 -19.25
C PRO A 196 -3.39 -2.51 -17.94
N VAL A 197 -3.19 -3.83 -18.04
CA VAL A 197 -2.61 -4.63 -16.94
C VAL A 197 -1.13 -4.28 -16.82
N VAL A 198 -0.66 -4.04 -15.60
CA VAL A 198 0.75 -3.70 -15.36
C VAL A 198 1.46 -4.93 -14.80
N VAL A 199 2.50 -5.37 -15.48
CA VAL A 199 3.31 -6.53 -15.12
C VAL A 199 4.75 -6.10 -14.90
N VAL A 200 5.31 -6.45 -13.75
CA VAL A 200 6.76 -6.35 -13.54
C VAL A 200 7.43 -7.64 -14.00
N VAL A 201 8.55 -7.49 -14.68
CA VAL A 201 9.40 -8.58 -15.15
C VAL A 201 10.64 -8.61 -14.28
N SER A 202 10.79 -9.68 -13.50
CA SER A 202 11.97 -9.91 -12.65
C SER A 202 12.77 -11.13 -13.09
N ARG A 203 14.03 -11.18 -12.68
CA ARG A 203 14.92 -12.32 -12.87
C ARG A 203 15.27 -12.95 -11.53
N ASP A 204 14.68 -14.10 -11.26
CA ASP A 204 15.19 -15.01 -10.22
C ASP A 204 16.20 -15.97 -10.87
N LYS A 205 17.49 -15.68 -10.67
CA LYS A 205 18.63 -16.42 -11.24
C LYS A 205 18.59 -16.46 -12.78
N ARG A 206 18.05 -17.53 -13.36
CA ARG A 206 17.90 -17.76 -14.81
C ARG A 206 16.44 -17.83 -15.27
N LYS A 207 15.49 -17.66 -14.36
CA LYS A 207 14.06 -17.72 -14.64
C LYS A 207 13.49 -16.30 -14.69
N ILE A 208 12.74 -16.01 -15.75
CA ILE A 208 11.92 -14.80 -15.80
C ILE A 208 10.68 -15.07 -14.95
N VAL A 209 10.41 -14.19 -14.00
CA VAL A 209 9.19 -14.18 -13.19
C VAL A 209 8.40 -12.94 -13.59
N ASN A 210 7.12 -13.15 -13.88
CA ASN A 210 6.20 -12.08 -14.25
C ASN A 210 5.16 -11.93 -13.15
N THR A 211 5.04 -10.72 -12.62
CA THR A 211 4.12 -10.43 -11.51
C THR A 211 3.18 -9.28 -11.89
N VAL A 212 1.87 -9.54 -11.82
CA VAL A 212 0.83 -8.52 -12.03
C VAL A 212 0.80 -7.58 -10.83
N LEU A 213 1.16 -6.32 -11.05
CA LEU A 213 1.12 -5.27 -10.03
C LEU A 213 -0.22 -4.51 -10.03
N ASN A 214 -0.87 -4.38 -11.18
CA ASN A 214 -2.16 -3.72 -11.32
C ASN A 214 -3.03 -4.39 -12.38
N GLY A 215 -4.35 -4.32 -12.19
CA GLY A 215 -5.33 -4.85 -13.13
C GLY A 215 -5.88 -6.25 -12.81
N ASN A 216 -5.66 -6.77 -11.60
CA ASN A 216 -6.14 -8.11 -11.19
C ASN A 216 -7.64 -8.34 -11.49
N ASN A 217 -8.51 -7.42 -11.07
CA ASN A 217 -9.95 -7.52 -11.34
C ASN A 217 -10.30 -7.35 -12.83
N ARG A 218 -9.54 -6.54 -13.58
CA ARG A 218 -9.73 -6.34 -15.03
C ARG A 218 -9.38 -7.62 -15.78
N LEU A 219 -8.22 -8.20 -15.48
CA LEU A 219 -7.76 -9.48 -16.02
C LEU A 219 -8.76 -10.59 -15.74
N GLU A 220 -9.23 -10.70 -14.50
CA GLU A 220 -10.24 -11.71 -14.14
C GLU A 220 -11.57 -11.48 -14.87
N ALA A 221 -12.06 -10.24 -14.97
CA ALA A 221 -13.28 -9.92 -15.70
C ALA A 221 -13.18 -10.26 -17.19
N VAL A 222 -12.07 -9.86 -17.84
CA VAL A 222 -11.83 -10.09 -19.26
C VAL A 222 -11.64 -11.58 -19.56
N SER A 223 -11.03 -12.36 -18.65
CA SER A 223 -10.94 -13.83 -18.78
C SER A 223 -12.28 -14.55 -18.84
N ARG A 224 -13.35 -13.91 -18.35
CA ARG A 224 -14.73 -14.41 -18.37
C ARG A 224 -15.54 -13.88 -19.56
N THR A 225 -14.88 -13.17 -20.49
CA THR A 225 -15.47 -12.73 -21.76
C THR A 225 -15.03 -13.66 -22.90
N GLY A 226 -15.47 -13.38 -24.13
CA GLY A 226 -15.00 -14.08 -25.33
C GLY A 226 -13.68 -13.56 -25.91
N LEU A 227 -13.05 -12.56 -25.28
CA LEU A 227 -11.78 -11.99 -25.75
C LEU A 227 -10.64 -13.02 -25.59
N LYS A 228 -9.64 -12.91 -26.47
CA LYS A 228 -8.46 -13.80 -26.46
C LYS A 228 -7.22 -13.14 -25.88
N GLU A 229 -7.13 -11.82 -26.01
CA GLU A 229 -5.97 -11.02 -25.68
C GLU A 229 -6.37 -9.86 -24.77
N ILE A 230 -5.40 -9.35 -24.01
CA ILE A 230 -5.56 -8.23 -23.09
C ILE A 230 -4.39 -7.25 -23.25
N PRO A 231 -4.62 -5.93 -23.17
CA PRO A 231 -3.57 -4.92 -23.11
C PRO A 231 -2.71 -5.07 -21.84
N VAL A 232 -1.39 -5.17 -22.03
CA VAL A 232 -0.40 -5.31 -20.96
C VAL A 232 0.74 -4.31 -21.18
N VAL A 233 1.25 -3.76 -20.08
CA VAL A 233 2.52 -3.05 -20.02
C VAL A 233 3.49 -3.86 -19.16
N TYR A 234 4.69 -4.07 -19.69
CA TYR A 234 5.79 -4.74 -19.01
C TYR A 234 6.83 -3.72 -18.53
N ILE A 235 7.21 -3.82 -17.27
CA ILE A 235 8.17 -2.91 -16.63
C ILE A 235 9.30 -3.74 -16.03
N ASN A 236 10.55 -3.30 -16.19
CA ASN A 236 11.69 -4.01 -15.63
C ASN A 236 11.72 -3.80 -14.10
N GLU A 237 11.99 -4.85 -13.34
CA GLU A 237 12.12 -4.76 -11.88
C GLU A 237 13.12 -3.69 -11.40
N THR A 238 14.17 -3.43 -12.16
CA THR A 238 15.22 -2.46 -11.81
C THR A 238 14.72 -1.02 -11.82
N GLU A 239 13.59 -0.75 -12.49
CA GLU A 239 12.98 0.59 -12.48
C GLU A 239 12.35 0.92 -11.12
N PHE A 240 12.08 -0.09 -10.28
CA PHE A 240 11.45 0.08 -8.97
C PHE A 240 12.45 0.21 -7.82
N GLY A 241 13.75 0.05 -8.05
CA GLY A 241 14.76 0.17 -6.99
C GLY A 241 16.04 -0.60 -7.27
N ALA A 242 17.11 -0.23 -6.56
CA ALA A 242 18.44 -0.83 -6.71
C ALA A 242 18.52 -2.23 -6.07
N ASP A 243 17.90 -2.43 -4.92
CA ASP A 243 17.92 -3.67 -4.15
C ASP A 243 16.52 -4.33 -4.10
N GLU A 244 16.47 -5.59 -3.67
CA GLU A 244 15.24 -6.38 -3.65
C GLU A 244 14.22 -5.85 -2.64
N GLU A 245 14.68 -5.36 -1.49
CA GLU A 245 13.81 -4.87 -0.42
C GLU A 245 13.09 -3.57 -0.85
N THR A 246 13.84 -2.62 -1.40
CA THR A 246 13.32 -1.39 -1.98
C THR A 246 12.36 -1.70 -3.12
N ARG A 247 12.69 -2.65 -4.01
CA ARG A 247 11.80 -3.08 -5.11
C ARG A 247 10.47 -3.62 -4.60
N LEU A 248 10.49 -4.57 -3.67
CA LEU A 248 9.27 -5.14 -3.07
C LEU A 248 8.42 -4.06 -2.37
N SER A 249 9.07 -3.15 -1.65
CA SER A 249 8.41 -2.02 -1.00
C SER A 249 7.77 -1.07 -2.01
N ASN A 250 8.43 -0.81 -3.15
CA ASN A 250 7.93 0.07 -4.20
C ASN A 250 6.85 -0.60 -5.06
N TYR A 251 6.85 -1.93 -5.24
CA TYR A 251 5.72 -2.65 -5.85
C TYR A 251 4.44 -2.47 -5.04
N ASP A 252 4.54 -2.53 -3.71
CA ASP A 252 3.39 -2.36 -2.84
C ASP A 252 2.86 -0.93 -2.88
N LEU A 253 3.76 0.05 -2.77
CA LEU A 253 3.40 1.46 -2.86
C LEU A 253 2.77 1.81 -4.22
N PHE A 254 3.33 1.27 -5.33
CA PHE A 254 2.78 1.44 -6.66
C PHE A 254 1.37 0.84 -6.80
N GLY A 255 1.20 -0.41 -6.36
CA GLY A 255 -0.11 -1.06 -6.42
C GLY A 255 -1.17 -0.36 -5.56
N MET A 256 -0.77 0.27 -4.45
CA MET A 256 -1.65 1.14 -3.66
C MET A 256 -1.97 2.46 -4.39
N LEU A 257 -0.98 3.09 -5.02
CA LEU A 257 -1.17 4.33 -5.79
C LEU A 257 -2.16 4.14 -6.94
N GLU A 258 -2.06 3.01 -7.66
CA GLU A 258 -3.00 2.66 -8.74
C GLU A 258 -4.45 2.52 -8.26
N ASN A 259 -4.67 2.28 -6.98
CA ASN A 259 -5.98 2.16 -6.33
C ASN A 259 -6.41 3.46 -5.61
N LYS A 260 -5.71 4.57 -5.82
CA LYS A 260 -6.15 5.89 -5.33
C LYS A 260 -7.44 6.31 -6.05
N GLU A 261 -8.23 7.16 -5.40
CA GLU A 261 -9.49 7.67 -5.95
C GLU A 261 -9.24 8.42 -7.26
N ASP A 262 -9.90 8.00 -8.33
CA ASP A 262 -9.80 8.56 -9.68
C ASP A 262 -11.19 8.49 -10.38
N PHE A 263 -11.39 9.30 -11.41
CA PHE A 263 -12.60 9.36 -12.23
C PHE A 263 -12.88 8.04 -12.98
N ILE A 264 -11.85 7.21 -13.17
CA ILE A 264 -11.95 5.87 -13.75
C ILE A 264 -12.58 4.92 -12.74
N VAL A 265 -13.37 3.94 -13.20
CA VAL A 265 -13.91 2.88 -12.33
C VAL A 265 -12.79 1.95 -11.85
N ARG A 266 -12.10 2.42 -10.83
CA ARG A 266 -11.14 1.69 -10.01
C ARG A 266 -11.72 1.63 -8.60
N LYS A 267 -11.69 0.46 -7.97
CA LYS A 267 -12.09 0.36 -6.56
C LYS A 267 -11.02 1.03 -5.72
N THR A 268 -11.38 1.96 -4.85
CA THR A 268 -10.43 2.63 -3.97
C THR A 268 -9.84 1.68 -2.94
N ASN A 269 -8.67 2.03 -2.37
CA ASN A 269 -8.14 1.33 -1.20
C ASN A 269 -9.10 1.49 -0.02
N THR A 270 -9.43 0.38 0.65
CA THR A 270 -10.14 0.38 1.93
C THR A 270 -9.15 0.61 3.08
N ASP A 271 -9.67 0.96 4.26
CA ASP A 271 -8.83 1.12 5.45
C ASP A 271 -8.14 -0.20 5.84
N ALA A 272 -8.78 -1.33 5.57
CA ALA A 272 -8.19 -2.66 5.77
C ALA A 272 -7.03 -2.93 4.79
N ASP A 273 -7.14 -2.46 3.53
CA ASP A 273 -6.04 -2.56 2.56
C ASP A 273 -4.84 -1.74 3.05
N ILE A 274 -5.08 -0.49 3.48
CA ILE A 274 -4.01 0.38 4.00
C ILE A 274 -3.40 -0.22 5.27
N LYS A 275 -4.22 -0.71 6.21
CA LYS A 275 -3.78 -1.39 7.44
C LYS A 275 -2.84 -2.56 7.13
N ARG A 276 -3.22 -3.42 6.18
CA ARG A 276 -2.41 -4.57 5.77
C ARG A 276 -1.06 -4.15 5.21
N ASN A 277 -1.02 -3.15 4.33
CA ASN A 277 0.23 -2.69 3.72
C ASN A 277 1.13 -1.96 4.73
N ILE A 278 0.57 -1.16 5.64
CA ILE A 278 1.34 -0.57 6.76
C ILE A 278 1.95 -1.68 7.61
N ASN A 279 1.18 -2.72 7.97
CA ASN A 279 1.71 -3.82 8.77
C ASN A 279 2.85 -4.56 8.07
N ASN A 280 2.70 -4.87 6.77
CA ASN A 280 3.77 -5.48 5.99
C ASN A 280 5.02 -4.60 5.93
N PHE A 281 4.84 -3.28 5.78
CA PHE A 281 5.93 -2.32 5.76
C PHE A 281 6.69 -2.27 7.09
N LEU A 282 5.98 -2.16 8.22
CA LEU A 282 6.60 -2.14 9.55
C LEU A 282 7.38 -3.43 9.85
N VAL A 283 6.86 -4.59 9.42
CA VAL A 283 7.55 -5.87 9.56
C VAL A 283 8.84 -5.92 8.73
N ARG A 284 8.83 -5.38 7.49
CA ARG A 284 10.03 -5.32 6.64
C ARG A 284 11.09 -4.40 7.22
N GLU A 285 10.70 -3.23 7.71
CA GLU A 285 11.60 -2.29 8.39
C GLU A 285 12.10 -2.80 9.76
N GLY A 286 11.62 -3.97 10.22
CA GLY A 286 12.06 -4.58 11.47
C GLY A 286 11.62 -3.81 12.72
N ILE A 287 10.50 -3.09 12.65
CA ILE A 287 10.01 -2.27 13.76
C ILE A 287 9.42 -3.16 14.86
N ASP A 288 9.97 -3.06 16.07
CA ASP A 288 9.44 -3.74 17.26
C ASP A 288 8.35 -2.89 17.93
N LEU A 289 7.09 -3.29 17.75
CA LEU A 289 5.94 -2.59 18.35
C LEU A 289 5.82 -2.79 19.87
N SER A 290 6.67 -3.60 20.50
CA SER A 290 6.73 -3.71 21.96
C SER A 290 7.56 -2.59 22.63
N ASP A 291 8.42 -1.91 21.86
CA ASP A 291 9.22 -0.78 22.33
C ASP A 291 8.49 0.56 22.09
N PRO A 292 8.14 1.34 23.13
CA PRO A 292 7.51 2.65 22.97
C PRO A 292 8.29 3.62 22.08
N LEU A 293 9.64 3.58 22.07
CA LEU A 293 10.46 4.44 21.22
C LEU A 293 10.35 4.06 19.74
N ALA A 294 10.26 2.76 19.45
CA ALA A 294 10.01 2.26 18.12
C ALA A 294 8.59 2.59 17.64
N VAL A 295 7.60 2.65 18.52
CA VAL A 295 6.21 3.05 18.19
C VAL A 295 6.14 4.50 17.71
N ASP A 296 6.90 5.42 18.33
CA ASP A 296 6.94 6.81 17.89
C ASP A 296 7.67 6.96 16.55
N SER A 297 8.76 6.22 16.35
CA SER A 297 9.49 6.16 15.08
C SER A 297 8.64 5.58 13.95
N ALA A 298 7.87 4.53 14.24
CA ALA A 298 6.92 3.90 13.31
C ALA A 298 5.88 4.90 12.79
N ARG A 299 5.40 5.79 13.67
CA ARG A 299 4.39 6.77 13.30
C ARG A 299 4.90 7.75 12.24
N GLU A 300 6.11 8.25 12.40
CA GLU A 300 6.74 9.15 11.42
C GLU A 300 7.04 8.42 10.11
N LEU A 301 7.61 7.21 10.17
CA LEU A 301 7.86 6.38 8.98
C LEU A 301 6.58 6.11 8.17
N ILE A 302 5.46 5.83 8.84
CA ILE A 302 4.16 5.64 8.19
C ILE A 302 3.72 6.90 7.46
N TYR A 303 3.87 8.08 8.05
CA TYR A 303 3.49 9.32 7.38
C TYR A 303 4.36 9.62 6.18
N GLU A 304 5.68 9.52 6.33
CA GLU A 304 6.64 9.74 5.26
C GLU A 304 6.31 8.83 4.09
N ARG A 305 6.15 7.53 4.34
CA ARG A 305 5.89 6.51 3.31
C ARG A 305 4.51 6.63 2.67
N PHE A 306 3.44 6.66 3.46
CA PHE A 306 2.06 6.50 2.97
C PHE A 306 1.38 7.83 2.63
N SER A 307 2.05 8.97 2.78
CA SER A 307 1.56 10.29 2.34
C SER A 307 1.16 10.34 0.86
N LEU A 308 1.83 9.55 0.00
CA LEU A 308 1.49 9.43 -1.41
C LEU A 308 0.09 8.82 -1.64
N ILE A 309 -0.31 7.90 -0.74
CA ILE A 309 -1.56 7.14 -0.81
C ILE A 309 -2.71 7.92 -0.17
N THR A 310 -2.47 8.51 1.00
CA THR A 310 -3.45 9.33 1.73
C THR A 310 -2.77 10.51 2.40
N GLU A 311 -3.25 11.72 2.12
CA GLU A 311 -2.74 12.96 2.72
C GLU A 311 -3.29 13.17 4.15
N ASP A 312 -4.32 12.42 4.54
CA ASP A 312 -4.92 12.54 5.87
C ASP A 312 -4.09 11.81 6.95
N LYS A 313 -3.27 12.59 7.67
CA LYS A 313 -2.51 12.12 8.85
C LYS A 313 -3.41 11.55 9.96
N LYS A 314 -4.64 12.06 10.14
CA LYS A 314 -5.56 11.52 11.17
C LYS A 314 -6.01 10.12 10.79
N LYS A 315 -6.27 9.88 9.50
CA LYS A 315 -6.60 8.55 8.99
C LYS A 315 -5.47 7.55 9.21
N LEU A 316 -4.23 7.92 8.84
CA LEU A 316 -3.05 7.06 9.06
C LEU A 316 -2.85 6.75 10.56
N ASN A 317 -3.03 7.74 11.44
CA ASN A 317 -3.02 7.53 12.89
C ASN A 317 -4.09 6.55 13.38
N GLY A 318 -5.32 6.69 12.90
CA GLY A 318 -6.42 5.79 13.27
C GLY A 318 -6.12 4.35 12.88
N ILE A 319 -5.57 4.16 11.67
CA ILE A 319 -5.13 2.85 11.19
C ILE A 319 -3.98 2.30 12.03
N PHE A 320 -2.96 3.12 12.33
CA PHE A 320 -1.83 2.69 13.15
C PHE A 320 -2.26 2.30 14.58
N ARG A 321 -3.17 3.06 15.21
CA ARG A 321 -3.78 2.66 16.49
C ARG A 321 -4.48 1.32 16.41
N SER A 322 -5.20 1.05 15.31
CA SER A 322 -5.82 -0.25 15.10
C SER A 322 -4.79 -1.39 14.97
N ILE A 323 -3.59 -1.13 14.41
CA ILE A 323 -2.50 -2.12 14.38
C ILE A 323 -1.93 -2.35 15.79
N LEU A 324 -1.73 -1.28 16.57
CA LEU A 324 -1.27 -1.40 17.96
C LEU A 324 -2.24 -2.19 18.83
N ASN A 325 -3.55 -1.95 18.69
CA ASN A 325 -4.58 -2.71 19.42
C ASN A 325 -4.56 -4.21 19.04
N ASP A 326 -4.41 -4.53 17.74
CA ASP A 326 -4.28 -5.92 17.29
C ASP A 326 -3.03 -6.57 17.89
N PHE A 327 -1.90 -5.84 17.90
CA PHE A 327 -0.64 -6.31 18.48
C PHE A 327 -0.78 -6.58 19.98
N GLU A 328 -1.34 -5.64 20.75
CA GLU A 328 -1.61 -5.81 22.18
C GLU A 328 -2.54 -7.00 22.45
N THR A 329 -3.58 -7.18 21.63
CA THR A 329 -4.49 -8.33 21.74
C THR A 329 -3.74 -9.65 21.56
N GLN A 330 -2.88 -9.73 20.55
CA GLN A 330 -2.04 -10.91 20.30
C GLN A 330 -1.05 -11.16 21.43
N GLN A 331 -0.39 -10.12 21.96
CA GLN A 331 0.51 -10.24 23.11
C GLN A 331 -0.22 -10.71 24.36
N ASN A 332 -1.42 -10.18 24.63
CA ASN A 332 -2.23 -10.62 25.77
C ASN A 332 -2.68 -12.07 25.63
N ALA A 333 -2.97 -12.53 24.41
CA ALA A 333 -3.32 -13.93 24.14
C ALA A 333 -2.18 -14.91 24.49
N LEU A 334 -0.91 -14.46 24.50
CA LEU A 334 0.24 -15.28 24.89
C LEU A 334 0.26 -15.62 26.40
N LYS A 335 -0.47 -14.88 27.25
CA LYS A 335 -0.59 -15.16 28.69
C LYS A 335 -1.32 -16.49 28.94
N TYR A 336 -2.21 -16.89 28.05
CA TYR A 336 -2.88 -18.18 28.14
C TYR A 336 -1.98 -19.25 27.54
N GLN A 337 -1.19 -19.94 28.37
CA GLN A 337 -0.31 -21.01 27.90
C GLN A 337 -1.08 -22.32 27.65
N ASP A 338 -2.13 -22.58 28.42
CA ASP A 338 -2.92 -23.80 28.33
C ASP A 338 -3.64 -23.97 26.99
N ASN A 339 -3.88 -25.22 26.62
CA ASN A 339 -4.66 -25.56 25.44
C ASN A 339 -6.15 -25.30 25.71
N LEU A 340 -6.80 -24.58 24.79
CA LEU A 340 -8.23 -24.37 24.85
C LEU A 340 -8.99 -25.69 24.67
N ILE A 341 -10.11 -25.81 25.36
CA ILE A 341 -11.08 -26.85 25.08
C ILE A 341 -11.73 -26.55 23.72
N ALA A 342 -11.54 -27.45 22.77
CA ALA A 342 -12.25 -27.42 21.51
C ALA A 342 -13.60 -28.15 21.67
N TYR A 343 -14.69 -27.41 21.49
CA TYR A 343 -16.04 -27.98 21.44
C TYR A 343 -16.46 -28.16 19.99
N ASP A 344 -16.69 -29.40 19.57
CA ASP A 344 -17.26 -29.67 18.25
C ASP A 344 -18.78 -29.41 18.22
N ASP A 345 -19.33 -29.24 17.00
CA ASP A 345 -20.75 -28.95 16.82
C ASP A 345 -21.66 -30.06 17.35
N GLN A 346 -21.21 -31.31 17.34
CA GLN A 346 -22.00 -32.44 17.84
C GLN A 346 -22.14 -32.35 19.37
N TRP A 347 -21.05 -32.08 20.07
CA TRP A 347 -21.01 -31.85 21.51
C TRP A 347 -21.84 -30.63 21.87
N LEU A 348 -21.66 -29.49 21.19
CA LEU A 348 -22.40 -28.25 21.46
C LEU A 348 -23.91 -28.44 21.29
N ASN A 349 -24.32 -29.12 20.22
CA ASN A 349 -25.73 -29.44 20.01
C ASN A 349 -26.27 -30.38 21.09
N ASN A 350 -25.54 -31.43 21.44
CA ASN A 350 -25.94 -32.35 22.49
C ASN A 350 -26.05 -31.66 23.86
N HIS A 351 -25.09 -30.81 24.22
CA HIS A 351 -25.08 -30.04 25.45
C HIS A 351 -26.32 -29.13 25.53
N LYS A 352 -26.53 -28.33 24.48
CA LYS A 352 -27.66 -27.41 24.35
C LYS A 352 -29.01 -28.13 24.45
N VAL A 353 -29.18 -29.24 23.73
CA VAL A 353 -30.42 -30.04 23.72
C VAL A 353 -30.70 -30.59 25.12
N LYS A 354 -29.71 -31.27 25.73
CA LYS A 354 -29.88 -31.93 27.04
C LYS A 354 -30.06 -30.94 28.18
N LYS A 355 -29.29 -29.84 28.19
CA LYS A 355 -29.30 -28.87 29.29
C LYS A 355 -30.51 -27.94 29.24
N TYR A 356 -30.97 -27.56 28.04
CA TYR A 356 -31.98 -26.50 27.85
C TYR A 356 -33.20 -26.94 27.03
N GLU A 357 -33.04 -27.45 25.80
CA GLU A 357 -34.20 -27.66 24.90
C GLU A 357 -35.17 -28.73 25.40
N LEU A 358 -34.67 -29.84 25.95
CA LEU A 358 -35.51 -30.88 26.59
C LEU A 358 -36.28 -30.37 27.82
N LYS A 359 -35.84 -29.26 28.41
CA LYS A 359 -36.49 -28.59 29.56
C LYS A 359 -37.42 -27.47 29.11
N GLY A 360 -37.67 -27.32 27.81
CA GLY A 360 -38.60 -26.33 27.26
C GLY A 360 -38.00 -24.93 27.06
N THR A 361 -36.69 -24.77 27.17
CA THR A 361 -35.99 -23.49 26.92
C THR A 361 -35.45 -23.47 25.49
N ALA A 362 -35.76 -22.43 24.71
CA ALA A 362 -35.13 -22.25 23.40
C ALA A 362 -33.64 -22.00 23.60
N ALA A 363 -32.77 -22.59 22.79
CA ALA A 363 -31.34 -22.40 22.98
C ALA A 363 -30.58 -22.26 21.66
N ILE A 364 -29.47 -21.54 21.72
CA ILE A 364 -28.45 -21.43 20.67
C ILE A 364 -27.07 -21.70 21.26
N HIS A 365 -26.10 -22.00 20.41
CA HIS A 365 -24.68 -21.91 20.76
C HIS A 365 -23.99 -20.95 19.79
N ALA A 366 -22.96 -20.25 20.27
CA ALA A 366 -22.19 -19.30 19.50
C ALA A 366 -20.78 -19.10 20.11
N THR A 367 -19.86 -18.60 19.31
CA THR A 367 -18.55 -18.16 19.82
C THR A 367 -18.70 -16.92 20.70
N ALA A 368 -17.78 -16.72 21.65
CA ALA A 368 -17.79 -15.57 22.57
C ALA A 368 -17.81 -14.22 21.82
N SER A 369 -17.15 -14.14 20.66
CA SER A 369 -17.19 -12.98 19.76
C SER A 369 -18.61 -12.56 19.34
N LYS A 370 -19.61 -13.44 19.39
CA LYS A 370 -21.01 -13.07 19.10
C LYS A 370 -21.70 -12.31 20.24
N ALA A 371 -21.07 -12.16 21.40
CA ALA A 371 -21.55 -11.24 22.43
C ALA A 371 -21.33 -9.78 22.02
N GLU A 372 -20.31 -9.50 21.19
CA GLU A 372 -20.04 -8.17 20.63
C GLU A 372 -21.26 -7.66 19.86
N HIS A 373 -21.62 -6.39 20.10
CA HIS A 373 -22.81 -5.74 19.53
C HIS A 373 -24.12 -6.54 19.69
N ALA A 374 -24.18 -7.43 20.68
CA ALA A 374 -25.32 -8.28 20.98
C ALA A 374 -25.84 -9.15 19.83
N VAL A 375 -24.97 -9.59 18.93
CA VAL A 375 -25.34 -10.46 17.80
C VAL A 375 -26.02 -11.75 18.30
N ALA A 376 -25.49 -12.37 19.35
CA ALA A 376 -26.06 -13.56 19.97
C ALA A 376 -27.47 -13.34 20.54
N LEU A 377 -27.79 -12.12 21.02
CA LEU A 377 -29.13 -11.80 21.49
C LEU A 377 -30.15 -11.88 20.34
N GLY A 378 -29.82 -11.29 19.19
CA GLY A 378 -30.67 -11.34 18.00
C GLY A 378 -30.98 -12.78 17.58
N TYR A 379 -29.96 -13.64 17.59
CA TYR A 379 -30.12 -15.06 17.26
C TYR A 379 -31.05 -15.81 18.22
N ILE A 380 -30.91 -15.62 19.53
CA ILE A 380 -31.75 -16.33 20.49
C ILE A 380 -33.19 -15.83 20.48
N VAL A 381 -33.42 -14.52 20.34
CA VAL A 381 -34.77 -13.95 20.24
C VAL A 381 -35.50 -14.49 19.02
N HIS A 382 -34.81 -14.57 17.87
CA HIS A 382 -35.36 -15.17 16.66
C HIS A 382 -35.67 -16.67 16.86
N ARG A 383 -34.78 -17.43 17.52
CA ARG A 383 -35.03 -18.84 17.85
C ARG A 383 -36.25 -19.01 18.76
N MET A 384 -36.35 -18.22 19.84
CA MET A 384 -37.48 -18.20 20.78
C MET A 384 -38.81 -17.97 20.05
N TYR A 385 -38.84 -17.00 19.14
CA TYR A 385 -40.00 -16.72 18.30
C TYR A 385 -40.40 -17.91 17.42
N ASN A 386 -39.43 -18.58 16.79
CA ASN A 386 -39.67 -19.71 15.89
C ASN A 386 -40.17 -20.95 16.61
N VAL A 387 -39.60 -21.28 17.77
CA VAL A 387 -40.00 -22.45 18.56
C VAL A 387 -41.12 -22.15 19.58
N LYS A 388 -41.68 -20.93 19.54
CA LYS A 388 -42.77 -20.46 20.41
C LYS A 388 -42.46 -20.64 21.91
N LYS A 389 -41.24 -20.30 22.32
CA LYS A 389 -40.80 -20.31 23.73
C LYS A 389 -40.56 -18.90 24.24
N LYS A 390 -40.89 -18.68 25.52
CA LYS A 390 -40.62 -17.42 26.23
C LYS A 390 -39.29 -17.40 26.97
N LYS A 391 -38.65 -18.56 27.14
CA LYS A 391 -37.33 -18.71 27.77
C LYS A 391 -36.25 -18.99 26.73
N GLY A 392 -35.10 -18.34 26.87
CA GLY A 392 -33.94 -18.51 26.01
C GLY A 392 -32.68 -18.95 26.77
N ALA A 393 -31.73 -19.56 26.06
CA ALA A 393 -30.39 -19.82 26.55
C ALA A 393 -29.37 -19.59 25.43
N ILE A 394 -28.30 -18.87 25.75
CA ILE A 394 -27.16 -18.64 24.87
C ILE A 394 -25.97 -19.39 25.46
N VAL A 395 -25.51 -20.44 24.79
CA VAL A 395 -24.29 -21.17 25.16
C VAL A 395 -23.10 -20.54 24.42
N LEU A 396 -22.21 -19.88 25.14
CA LEU A 396 -21.02 -19.23 24.59
C LEU A 396 -19.77 -20.08 24.84
N TYR A 397 -18.88 -20.13 23.86
CA TYR A 397 -17.57 -20.78 23.98
C TYR A 397 -16.48 -19.97 23.29
N PHE A 398 -15.23 -20.15 23.71
CA PHE A 398 -14.08 -19.47 23.11
C PHE A 398 -13.49 -20.32 21.99
N LYS A 399 -13.40 -19.76 20.78
CA LYS A 399 -12.82 -20.46 19.63
C LYS A 399 -11.30 -20.40 19.61
N ASN A 400 -10.72 -19.34 20.16
CA ASN A 400 -9.28 -19.10 20.19
C ASN A 400 -8.90 -18.19 21.37
N LYS A 401 -7.60 -18.09 21.66
CA LYS A 401 -7.07 -17.32 22.80
C LYS A 401 -7.25 -15.81 22.63
N ASN A 402 -7.42 -15.33 21.39
CA ASN A 402 -7.69 -13.91 21.14
C ASN A 402 -9.11 -13.54 21.61
N GLU A 403 -10.10 -14.42 21.45
CA GLU A 403 -11.45 -14.16 21.98
C GLU A 403 -11.45 -14.03 23.52
N LEU A 404 -10.58 -14.75 24.23
CA LEU A 404 -10.40 -14.59 25.68
C LEU A 404 -9.75 -13.24 26.01
N ALA A 405 -8.65 -12.89 25.32
CA ALA A 405 -7.95 -11.63 25.53
C ALA A 405 -8.87 -10.42 25.31
N ILE A 406 -9.68 -10.46 24.23
CA ILE A 406 -10.69 -9.45 23.93
C ILE A 406 -11.75 -9.40 25.04
N GLU A 407 -12.30 -10.54 25.46
CA GLU A 407 -13.31 -10.56 26.52
C GLU A 407 -12.76 -10.04 27.86
N ASP A 408 -11.50 -10.32 28.20
CA ASP A 408 -10.89 -9.83 29.42
C ASP A 408 -10.72 -8.31 29.45
N GLN A 409 -10.53 -7.69 28.30
CA GLN A 409 -10.43 -6.24 28.15
C GLN A 409 -11.80 -5.58 28.01
N GLU A 410 -12.64 -6.11 27.13
CA GLU A 410 -13.86 -5.43 26.66
C GLU A 410 -15.14 -5.85 27.39
N LYS A 411 -15.13 -6.99 28.09
CA LYS A 411 -16.27 -7.50 28.89
C LYS A 411 -17.57 -7.57 28.09
N HIS A 412 -17.53 -8.08 26.86
CA HIS A 412 -18.69 -8.14 25.98
C HIS A 412 -19.78 -9.09 26.50
N ILE A 413 -19.40 -10.19 27.15
CA ILE A 413 -20.36 -11.13 27.73
C ILE A 413 -21.12 -10.48 28.89
N ASP A 414 -20.44 -9.68 29.71
CA ASP A 414 -21.08 -8.95 30.81
C ASP A 414 -22.00 -7.85 30.27
N LYS A 415 -21.55 -7.08 29.28
CA LYS A 415 -22.41 -6.12 28.55
C LYS A 415 -23.66 -6.78 27.95
N LEU A 416 -23.54 -8.00 27.39
CA LEU A 416 -24.67 -8.77 26.89
C LEU A 416 -25.65 -9.17 28.01
N ARG A 417 -25.13 -9.64 29.15
CA ARG A 417 -25.94 -9.97 30.33
C ARG A 417 -26.69 -8.74 30.85
N ASP A 418 -26.02 -7.61 30.95
CA ASP A 418 -26.61 -6.34 31.37
C ASP A 418 -27.73 -5.91 30.43
N MET A 419 -27.54 -6.07 29.13
CA MET A 419 -28.57 -5.73 28.14
C MET A 419 -29.80 -6.66 28.21
N ILE A 420 -29.59 -7.97 28.41
CA ILE A 420 -30.67 -8.94 28.64
C ILE A 420 -31.48 -8.55 29.89
N ASN A 421 -30.78 -8.20 30.98
CA ASN A 421 -31.39 -7.76 32.23
C ASN A 421 -32.17 -6.45 32.05
N TYR A 422 -31.59 -5.46 31.37
CA TYR A 422 -32.23 -4.19 31.06
C TYR A 422 -33.53 -4.38 30.25
N MET A 423 -33.52 -5.28 29.26
CA MET A 423 -34.68 -5.62 28.44
C MET A 423 -35.68 -6.56 29.15
N GLN A 424 -35.37 -7.03 30.37
CA GLN A 424 -36.19 -7.96 31.14
C GLN A 424 -36.52 -9.26 30.39
N LEU A 425 -35.55 -9.78 29.63
CA LEU A 425 -35.73 -11.01 28.86
C LEU A 425 -35.36 -12.23 29.73
N ASP A 426 -36.19 -13.28 29.72
CA ASP A 426 -35.90 -14.56 30.39
C ASP A 426 -34.90 -15.38 29.54
N ILE A 427 -33.66 -14.89 29.48
CA ILE A 427 -32.57 -15.48 28.70
C ILE A 427 -31.36 -15.74 29.61
N THR A 428 -30.90 -16.99 29.65
CA THR A 428 -29.67 -17.35 30.38
C THR A 428 -28.45 -17.28 29.46
N VAL A 429 -27.35 -16.71 29.94
CA VAL A 429 -26.04 -16.74 29.25
C VAL A 429 -25.13 -17.74 29.95
N ASP A 430 -24.86 -18.86 29.30
CA ASP A 430 -24.06 -19.99 29.78
C ASP A 430 -22.71 -19.98 29.07
N VAL A 431 -21.63 -19.68 29.80
CA VAL A 431 -20.27 -19.62 29.23
C VAL A 431 -19.56 -20.92 29.56
N LEU A 432 -19.18 -21.67 28.52
CA LEU A 432 -18.44 -22.91 28.68
C LEU A 432 -17.00 -22.64 29.14
N PRO A 433 -16.41 -23.54 29.93
CA PRO A 433 -15.04 -23.37 30.38
C PRO A 433 -14.07 -23.35 29.20
N ALA A 434 -13.10 -22.44 29.25
CA ALA A 434 -12.09 -22.29 28.20
C ALA A 434 -10.94 -23.31 28.35
N PHE A 435 -10.64 -23.71 29.58
CA PHE A 435 -9.54 -24.62 29.92
C PHE A 435 -10.06 -25.81 30.73
N ASN A 436 -9.32 -26.93 30.70
CA ASN A 436 -9.59 -28.03 31.62
C ASN A 436 -9.18 -27.58 33.03
N ASN A 437 -10.08 -27.69 34.00
CA ASN A 437 -9.78 -27.44 35.41
C ASN A 437 -8.81 -28.45 36.01
#